data_AF-A0A7W0VQS3-F1
#
_entry.id   AF-A0A7W0VQS3-F1
#
_cell.length_a   1.000
_cell.length_b   1.000
_cell.length_c   1.000
_cell.angle_alpha   90.00
_cell.angle_beta   90.00
_cell.angle_gamma   90.00
#
_symmetry.space_group_name_H-M   'P 1'
#
loop_
_entity.id
_entity.type
_entity.pdbx_description
1 polymer ?
#
loop_
_entity_poly.entity_id
_entity_poly.type
_entity_poly.pdbx_seq_one_letter_code
_entity_poly.pdbx_strand_id
1 'polypeptide(L)'
;MKYLAHVTTIAALATGCLAQAGESESEELEQGVSTTYVDILDFQHTDQLAWYDLIRSLDTQFNNECGDTFCEGDWSNIHALTFSCSVSSKAGSVRDCVWTFAAAQVQVDPRNAAILVNAPTFQCPIKMKTTAVKLQKLLNEADDKLRAPLPGAPSINEQLSDCFDNPIGATPGTLSTTGSLSYVSANDYYTSAAGIDRWYAAKRALVAGFDRVCGDTFCSGDFGDLQAMDFTCAITKSTGNIKSCMWTFGGSWHLVPEHGGMQAITSQTFRCNVPVKGTLSKLIDTLTAPGSDTAVNRILPGTTATAYEALLGCLP
;
A
#
# COMPACT_ATOMS: atom_id res chain seq x y z
N MET A 1 -18.92 -33.17 -58.33
CA MET A 1 -18.66 -34.14 -57.24
C MET A 1 -19.58 -33.72 -56.08
N LYS A 2 -20.79 -34.22 -55.79
CA LYS A 2 -21.37 -35.59 -55.72
C LYS A 2 -20.42 -36.54 -54.99
N TYR A 3 -20.68 -37.18 -53.84
CA TYR A 3 -21.87 -37.84 -53.25
C TYR A 3 -21.78 -37.76 -51.69
N LEU A 4 -22.85 -37.54 -50.92
CA LEU A 4 -23.94 -38.46 -50.49
C LEU A 4 -23.58 -39.36 -49.29
N ALA A 5 -24.42 -39.28 -48.26
CA ALA A 5 -24.38 -40.06 -47.03
C ALA A 5 -24.66 -41.56 -47.28
N HIS A 6 -24.10 -42.44 -46.43
CA HIS A 6 -24.75 -43.72 -46.15
C HIS A 6 -24.57 -44.16 -44.69
N VAL A 7 -25.74 -44.46 -44.13
CA VAL A 7 -26.06 -45.19 -42.91
C VAL A 7 -25.50 -46.61 -42.99
N THR A 8 -25.03 -47.16 -41.88
CA THR A 8 -25.05 -48.61 -41.68
C THR A 8 -25.41 -48.92 -40.23
N THR A 9 -26.67 -49.30 -40.06
CA THR A 9 -27.21 -49.92 -38.84
C THR A 9 -27.01 -51.43 -39.00
N ILE A 10 -26.38 -52.09 -38.02
CA ILE A 10 -26.45 -53.55 -37.86
C ILE A 10 -27.06 -53.81 -36.48
N ALA A 11 -28.15 -54.57 -36.46
CA ALA A 11 -28.81 -55.10 -35.29
C ALA A 11 -28.87 -56.63 -35.39
N ALA A 12 -28.53 -57.33 -34.30
CA ALA A 12 -29.03 -58.66 -33.86
C ALA A 12 -28.22 -59.06 -32.61
N LEU A 13 -28.76 -59.03 -31.39
CA LEU A 13 -29.52 -60.09 -30.70
C LEU A 13 -28.74 -61.41 -30.53
N ALA A 14 -28.32 -61.74 -29.31
CA ALA A 14 -28.97 -62.75 -28.44
C ALA A 14 -28.04 -63.33 -27.35
N THR A 15 -28.56 -63.31 -26.10
CA THR A 15 -28.40 -64.27 -24.99
C THR A 15 -27.03 -64.74 -24.49
N GLY A 16 -26.78 -64.49 -23.21
CA GLY A 16 -25.87 -65.28 -22.37
C GLY A 16 -25.71 -64.71 -20.97
N CYS A 17 -26.51 -65.19 -20.00
CA CYS A 17 -26.26 -64.99 -18.58
C CYS A 17 -24.94 -65.69 -18.19
N LEU A 18 -23.93 -64.94 -17.78
CA LEU A 18 -22.92 -65.41 -16.83
C LEU A 18 -22.60 -64.29 -15.87
N ALA A 19 -23.06 -64.48 -14.63
CA ALA A 19 -22.58 -63.74 -13.48
C ALA A 19 -21.12 -64.14 -13.26
N GLN A 20 -20.21 -63.18 -13.35
CA GLN A 20 -18.91 -63.30 -12.71
C GLN A 20 -18.60 -61.98 -12.03
N ALA A 21 -18.79 -62.00 -10.72
CA ALA A 21 -18.16 -61.07 -9.80
C ALA A 21 -16.64 -61.14 -10.02
N GLY A 22 -16.07 -59.98 -10.29
CA GLY A 22 -14.64 -59.77 -10.47
C GLY A 22 -14.45 -58.27 -10.44
N GLU A 23 -13.94 -57.78 -9.33
CA GLU A 23 -13.80 -56.37 -8.97
C GLU A 23 -13.13 -55.59 -10.09
N SER A 24 -13.87 -54.65 -10.70
CA SER A 24 -13.23 -53.48 -11.26
C SER A 24 -12.79 -52.66 -10.07
N GLU A 25 -11.51 -52.73 -9.72
CA GLU A 25 -10.82 -51.65 -9.02
C GLU A 25 -10.98 -50.41 -9.89
N SER A 26 -12.08 -49.69 -9.66
CA SER A 26 -12.15 -48.28 -9.95
C SER A 26 -11.04 -47.65 -9.14
N GLU A 27 -9.94 -47.32 -9.82
CA GLU A 27 -9.05 -46.24 -9.41
C GLU A 27 -9.90 -44.98 -9.27
N GLU A 28 -10.56 -44.84 -8.12
CA GLU A 28 -10.94 -43.56 -7.58
C GLU A 28 -9.64 -42.78 -7.42
N LEU A 29 -9.32 -41.99 -8.43
CA LEU A 29 -8.52 -40.80 -8.23
C LEU A 29 -9.22 -40.01 -7.12
N GLU A 30 -8.76 -40.17 -5.88
CA GLU A 30 -9.05 -39.24 -4.81
C GLU A 30 -8.66 -37.86 -5.32
N GLN A 31 -9.64 -37.11 -5.83
CA GLN A 31 -9.59 -35.66 -5.82
C GLN A 31 -9.65 -35.28 -4.35
N GLY A 32 -8.49 -35.38 -3.68
CA GLY A 32 -8.30 -34.81 -2.35
C GLY A 32 -8.78 -33.38 -2.43
N VAL A 33 -9.81 -33.04 -1.64
CA VAL A 33 -10.40 -31.71 -1.63
C VAL A 33 -9.27 -30.72 -1.38
N SER A 34 -8.84 -30.02 -2.43
CA SER A 34 -7.75 -29.06 -2.30
C SER A 34 -8.19 -28.02 -1.27
N THR A 35 -7.31 -27.72 -0.32
CA THR A 35 -7.62 -26.67 0.66
C THR A 35 -7.75 -25.36 -0.09
N THR A 36 -8.89 -24.69 0.04
CA THR A 36 -9.11 -23.36 -0.52
C THR A 36 -8.81 -22.28 0.52
N TYR A 37 -8.46 -21.09 0.03
CA TYR A 37 -8.07 -19.96 0.85
C TYR A 37 -8.93 -18.73 0.52
N VAL A 38 -9.11 -17.89 1.54
CA VAL A 38 -9.85 -16.62 1.47
C VAL A 38 -9.08 -15.55 2.24
N ASP A 39 -9.39 -14.28 1.98
CA ASP A 39 -8.93 -13.19 2.86
C ASP A 39 -9.48 -13.40 4.27
N ILE A 40 -8.71 -13.01 5.28
CA ILE A 40 -9.13 -13.11 6.68
C ILE A 40 -10.44 -12.38 6.96
N LEU A 41 -10.72 -11.26 6.27
CA LEU A 41 -11.99 -10.54 6.37
C LEU A 41 -13.18 -11.32 5.77
N ASP A 42 -12.92 -12.19 4.80
CA ASP A 42 -13.93 -13.04 4.17
C ASP A 42 -14.17 -14.36 4.92
N PHE A 43 -13.31 -14.69 5.89
CA PHE A 43 -13.49 -15.86 6.72
C PHE A 43 -14.65 -15.67 7.71
N GLN A 44 -15.66 -16.54 7.62
CA GLN A 44 -16.95 -16.42 8.33
C GLN A 44 -16.89 -16.27 9.87
N HIS A 45 -15.75 -16.56 10.49
CA HIS A 45 -15.55 -16.46 11.94
C HIS A 45 -14.67 -15.28 12.36
N THR A 46 -14.24 -14.45 11.41
CA THR A 46 -13.54 -13.20 11.69
C THR A 46 -14.56 -12.12 12.03
N ASP A 47 -14.38 -11.43 13.14
CA ASP A 47 -15.09 -10.18 13.40
C ASP A 47 -14.41 -9.07 12.59
N GLN A 48 -15.07 -8.60 11.53
CA GLN A 48 -14.48 -7.62 10.62
C GLN A 48 -14.19 -6.28 11.31
N LEU A 49 -15.06 -5.82 12.21
CA LEU A 49 -14.86 -4.55 12.92
C LEU A 49 -13.67 -4.65 13.88
N ALA A 50 -13.60 -5.75 14.63
CA ALA A 50 -12.47 -6.00 15.51
C ALA A 50 -11.15 -6.22 14.72
N TRP A 51 -11.22 -6.67 13.47
CA TRP A 51 -10.06 -6.73 12.58
C TRP A 51 -9.62 -5.34 12.12
N TYR A 52 -10.55 -4.49 11.66
CA TYR A 52 -10.20 -3.11 11.28
C TYR A 52 -9.63 -2.30 12.45
N ASP A 53 -10.17 -2.47 13.65
CA ASP A 53 -9.64 -1.84 14.85
C ASP A 53 -8.23 -2.36 15.21
N LEU A 54 -8.00 -3.67 15.01
CA LEU A 54 -6.68 -4.27 15.14
C LEU A 54 -5.67 -3.65 14.16
N ILE A 55 -6.01 -3.57 12.87
CA ILE A 55 -5.13 -2.96 11.86
C ILE A 55 -4.81 -1.51 12.21
N ARG A 56 -5.82 -0.71 12.56
CA ARG A 56 -5.61 0.70 12.97
C ARG A 56 -4.71 0.81 14.19
N SER A 57 -4.85 -0.11 15.15
CA SER A 57 -3.97 -0.15 16.32
C SER A 57 -2.53 -0.53 15.95
N LEU A 58 -2.33 -1.46 15.01
CA LEU A 58 -1.01 -1.82 14.51
C LEU A 58 -0.37 -0.63 13.78
N ASP A 59 -1.11 0.05 12.90
CA ASP A 59 -0.64 1.25 12.20
C ASP A 59 -0.25 2.36 13.18
N THR A 60 -1.07 2.58 14.21
CA THR A 60 -0.78 3.59 15.25
C THR A 60 0.50 3.24 16.01
N GLN A 61 0.66 1.98 16.42
CA GLN A 61 1.85 1.52 17.11
C GLN A 61 3.08 1.60 16.21
N PHE A 62 2.95 1.25 14.92
CA PHE A 62 4.04 1.38 13.95
C PHE A 62 4.47 2.83 13.80
N ASN A 63 3.52 3.75 13.63
CA ASN A 63 3.81 5.18 13.48
C ASN A 63 4.49 5.77 14.73
N ASN A 64 4.13 5.31 15.92
CA ASN A 64 4.77 5.73 17.17
C ASN A 64 6.21 5.23 17.28
N GLU A 65 6.49 4.02 16.79
CA GLU A 65 7.81 3.38 16.87
C GLU A 65 8.73 3.76 15.70
N CYS A 66 8.17 4.11 14.54
CA CYS A 66 8.95 4.28 13.32
C CYS A 66 10.05 5.33 13.52
N GLY A 67 9.70 6.49 14.09
CA GLY A 67 10.65 7.60 14.30
C GLY A 67 11.93 7.21 15.04
N ASP A 68 11.84 6.25 15.99
CA ASP A 68 12.94 5.85 16.87
C ASP A 68 13.60 4.53 16.44
N THR A 69 13.09 3.86 15.40
CA THR A 69 13.55 2.53 15.00
C THR A 69 13.69 2.42 13.48
N PHE A 70 12.58 2.32 12.76
CA PHE A 70 12.56 1.99 11.33
C PHE A 70 12.84 3.21 10.43
N CYS A 71 12.39 4.39 10.84
CA CYS A 71 12.48 5.65 10.09
C CYS A 71 13.82 6.40 10.31
N GLU A 72 14.74 5.88 11.15
CA GLU A 72 16.06 6.50 11.34
C GLU A 72 17.09 6.12 10.24
N GLY A 73 16.77 5.10 9.43
CA GLY A 73 17.68 4.56 8.42
C GLY A 73 17.66 5.29 7.08
N ASP A 74 17.95 4.55 6.01
CA ASP A 74 17.92 5.03 4.62
C ASP A 74 16.52 5.43 4.14
N TRP A 75 15.49 5.33 4.99
CA TRP A 75 14.12 5.70 4.69
C TRP A 75 13.50 6.36 5.92
N SER A 76 13.09 7.62 5.80
CA SER A 76 12.58 8.39 6.94
C SER A 76 11.08 8.67 6.91
N ASN A 77 10.40 8.20 5.86
CA ASN A 77 8.99 8.43 5.63
C ASN A 77 8.33 7.13 5.17
N ILE A 78 8.30 6.14 6.06
CA ILE A 78 7.71 4.82 5.83
C ILE A 78 6.28 4.84 6.34
N HIS A 79 5.33 4.42 5.52
CA HIS A 79 3.93 4.34 5.87
C HIS A 79 3.40 2.93 5.64
N ALA A 80 2.63 2.45 6.61
CA ALA A 80 1.85 1.23 6.48
C ALA A 80 0.79 1.40 5.37
N LEU A 81 0.72 0.40 4.51
CA LEU A 81 -0.37 0.20 3.55
C LEU A 81 -1.26 -0.93 4.09
N THR A 82 -1.71 -1.84 3.24
CA THR A 82 -2.52 -2.99 3.68
C THR A 82 -1.72 -4.03 4.49
N PHE A 83 -2.26 -4.46 5.63
CA PHE A 83 -1.97 -5.74 6.27
C PHE A 83 -3.10 -6.73 6.02
N SER A 84 -2.83 -7.80 5.27
CA SER A 84 -3.80 -8.86 4.98
C SER A 84 -3.21 -10.24 5.27
N CYS A 85 -4.10 -11.18 5.59
CA CYS A 85 -3.80 -12.57 5.78
C CYS A 85 -4.70 -13.46 4.91
N SER A 86 -4.10 -14.42 4.23
CA SER A 86 -4.75 -15.55 3.60
C SER A 86 -4.96 -16.67 4.63
N VAL A 87 -6.19 -17.17 4.71
CA VAL A 87 -6.58 -18.22 5.67
C VAL A 87 -7.33 -19.34 4.97
N SER A 88 -7.16 -20.58 5.44
CA SER A 88 -7.91 -21.71 4.89
C SER A 88 -9.41 -21.50 5.12
N SER A 89 -10.23 -21.64 4.08
CA SER A 89 -11.67 -21.33 4.10
C SER A 89 -12.46 -22.13 5.14
N LYS A 90 -12.03 -23.37 5.44
CA LYS A 90 -12.72 -24.26 6.40
C LYS A 90 -12.18 -24.17 7.83
N ALA A 91 -10.86 -24.25 8.00
CA ALA A 91 -10.24 -24.34 9.33
C ALA A 91 -9.79 -22.98 9.89
N GLY A 92 -9.78 -21.93 9.06
CA GLY A 92 -9.24 -20.62 9.42
C GLY A 92 -7.73 -20.63 9.71
N SER A 93 -6.99 -21.68 9.34
CA SER A 93 -5.54 -21.74 9.52
C SER A 93 -4.87 -20.66 8.69
N VAL A 94 -4.05 -19.82 9.33
CA VAL A 94 -3.30 -18.75 8.64
C VAL A 94 -2.25 -19.39 7.75
N ARG A 95 -2.27 -19.04 6.46
CA ARG A 95 -1.33 -19.55 5.46
C ARG A 95 -0.22 -18.56 5.18
N ASP A 96 -0.60 -17.30 4.99
CA ASP A 96 0.28 -16.23 4.55
C ASP A 96 -0.26 -14.91 5.08
N CYS A 97 0.57 -14.10 5.71
CA CYS A 97 0.23 -12.74 6.11
C CYS A 97 1.31 -11.81 5.57
N VAL A 98 0.91 -10.72 4.96
CA VAL A 98 1.84 -9.73 4.42
C VAL A 98 1.39 -8.35 4.84
N TRP A 99 2.32 -7.58 5.40
CA TRP A 99 2.14 -6.16 5.63
C TRP A 99 2.94 -5.39 4.60
N THR A 100 2.23 -4.64 3.76
CA THR A 100 2.86 -3.81 2.75
C THR A 100 3.14 -2.42 3.30
N PHE A 101 4.28 -1.85 2.92
CA PHE A 101 4.65 -0.48 3.25
C PHE A 101 5.10 0.26 1.99
N ALA A 102 4.91 1.56 1.98
CA ALA A 102 5.60 2.46 1.06
C ALA A 102 6.61 3.29 1.84
N ALA A 103 7.69 3.70 1.20
CA ALA A 103 8.54 4.77 1.72
C ALA A 103 8.79 5.83 0.65
N ALA A 104 9.15 7.04 1.08
CA ALA A 104 9.61 8.08 0.18
C ALA A 104 10.77 8.88 0.76
N GLN A 105 11.82 9.05 -0.03
CA GLN A 105 12.83 10.06 0.15
C GLN A 105 12.80 11.01 -1.02
N VAL A 106 12.70 12.30 -0.73
CA VAL A 106 12.61 13.33 -1.75
C VAL A 106 13.71 14.34 -1.56
N GLN A 107 14.37 14.67 -2.66
CA GLN A 107 15.50 15.57 -2.70
C GLN A 107 15.36 16.58 -3.83
N VAL A 108 15.87 17.78 -3.62
CA VAL A 108 15.90 18.84 -4.65
C VAL A 108 17.33 19.00 -5.14
N ASP A 109 17.55 18.89 -6.45
CA ASP A 109 18.83 19.26 -7.06
C ASP A 109 19.03 20.77 -6.95
N PRO A 110 20.04 21.23 -6.19
CA PRO A 110 20.23 22.63 -5.87
C PRO A 110 20.63 23.50 -7.08
N ARG A 111 20.93 22.91 -8.25
CA ARG A 111 21.41 23.63 -9.46
C ARG A 111 20.32 23.88 -10.47
N ASN A 112 19.36 22.96 -10.60
CA ASN A 112 18.33 23.00 -11.65
C ASN A 112 16.89 22.87 -11.12
N ALA A 113 16.71 22.74 -9.80
CA ALA A 113 15.40 22.57 -9.17
C ALA A 113 14.67 21.27 -9.53
N ALA A 114 15.37 20.26 -10.06
CA ALA A 114 14.79 18.94 -10.28
C ALA A 114 14.48 18.28 -8.93
N ILE A 115 13.31 17.65 -8.83
CA ILE A 115 12.91 16.88 -7.65
C ILE A 115 13.21 15.40 -7.93
N LEU A 116 14.15 14.82 -7.19
CA LEU A 116 14.45 13.39 -7.21
C LEU A 116 13.60 12.69 -6.16
N VAL A 117 12.91 11.63 -6.56
CA VAL A 117 12.06 10.81 -5.67
C VAL A 117 12.59 9.38 -5.69
N ASN A 118 13.10 8.93 -4.56
CA ASN A 118 13.39 7.53 -4.30
C ASN A 118 12.28 6.99 -3.39
N ALA A 119 11.45 6.08 -3.90
CA ALA A 119 10.22 5.71 -3.20
C ALA A 119 9.92 4.21 -3.36
N PRO A 120 10.61 3.37 -2.57
CA PRO A 120 10.45 1.93 -2.61
C PRO A 120 9.14 1.52 -1.93
N THR A 121 8.81 0.25 -2.13
CA THR A 121 7.79 -0.46 -1.35
C THR A 121 8.43 -1.65 -0.64
N PHE A 122 7.76 -2.14 0.38
CA PHE A 122 8.15 -3.32 1.14
C PHE A 122 6.95 -4.25 1.23
N GLN A 123 7.16 -5.54 0.99
CA GLN A 123 6.15 -6.56 1.17
C GLN A 123 6.65 -7.50 2.26
N CYS A 124 6.28 -7.22 3.51
CA CYS A 124 6.85 -7.89 4.68
C CYS A 124 6.03 -9.12 5.06
N PRO A 125 6.53 -10.35 4.86
CA PRO A 125 5.82 -11.55 5.27
C PRO A 125 5.86 -11.68 6.79
N ILE A 126 4.70 -11.73 7.43
CA ILE A 126 4.56 -11.93 8.87
C ILE A 126 4.25 -13.41 9.12
N LYS A 127 5.29 -14.16 9.46
CA LYS A 127 5.23 -15.59 9.74
C LYS A 127 4.60 -15.83 11.11
N MET A 128 3.75 -16.85 11.18
CA MET A 128 3.12 -17.35 12.41
C MET A 128 2.44 -18.71 12.14
N LYS A 129 2.13 -19.44 13.20
CA LYS A 129 1.41 -20.74 13.16
C LYS A 129 0.16 -20.68 14.04
N THR A 130 -0.92 -20.18 13.49
CA THR A 130 -2.17 -19.95 14.23
C THR A 130 -3.40 -20.04 13.32
N THR A 131 -4.58 -19.77 13.88
CA THR A 131 -5.83 -19.59 13.13
C THR A 131 -6.26 -18.11 13.19
N ALA A 132 -7.09 -17.67 12.24
CA ALA A 132 -7.64 -16.31 12.17
C ALA A 132 -8.21 -15.84 13.51
N VAL A 133 -9.10 -16.64 14.11
CA VAL A 133 -9.74 -16.33 15.40
C VAL A 133 -8.72 -16.21 16.53
N LYS A 134 -7.72 -17.09 16.57
CA LYS A 134 -6.68 -17.06 17.60
C LYS A 134 -5.73 -15.87 17.42
N LEU A 135 -5.40 -15.52 16.17
CA LEU A 135 -4.59 -14.35 15.84
C LEU A 135 -5.28 -13.06 16.28
N GLN A 136 -6.54 -12.87 15.86
CA GLN A 136 -7.32 -11.69 16.19
C GLN A 136 -7.45 -11.55 17.71
N LYS A 137 -7.79 -12.63 18.42
CA LYS A 137 -7.87 -12.62 19.88
C LYS A 137 -6.55 -12.23 20.53
N LEU A 138 -5.45 -12.91 20.14
CA LEU A 138 -4.12 -12.69 20.70
C LEU A 138 -3.70 -11.22 20.58
N LEU A 139 -3.83 -10.64 19.39
CA LEU A 139 -3.40 -9.26 19.15
C LEU A 139 -4.36 -8.24 19.76
N ASN A 140 -5.67 -8.49 19.77
CA ASN A 140 -6.61 -7.56 20.41
C ASN A 140 -6.42 -7.48 21.93
N GLU A 141 -6.03 -8.58 22.56
CA GLU A 141 -5.74 -8.63 24.00
C GLU A 141 -4.35 -8.11 24.37
N ALA A 142 -3.46 -7.88 23.38
CA ALA A 142 -2.11 -7.37 23.61
C ALA A 142 -2.09 -5.84 23.69
N ASP A 143 -1.41 -5.31 24.72
CA ASP A 143 -1.14 -3.87 24.86
C ASP A 143 -0.18 -3.38 23.77
N ASP A 144 0.99 -4.01 23.67
CA ASP A 144 1.94 -3.85 22.56
C ASP A 144 1.74 -5.01 21.56
N LYS A 145 1.04 -4.71 20.48
CA LYS A 145 0.67 -5.66 19.43
C LYS A 145 1.85 -5.94 18.51
N LEU A 146 2.73 -4.96 18.31
CA LEU A 146 3.93 -5.13 17.48
C LEU A 146 4.93 -6.09 18.13
N ARG A 147 5.09 -6.04 19.46
CA ARG A 147 6.02 -6.88 20.22
C ARG A 147 5.35 -8.09 20.87
N ALA A 148 4.06 -8.29 20.67
CA ALA A 148 3.35 -9.47 21.14
C ALA A 148 3.99 -10.75 20.56
N PRO A 149 4.22 -11.80 21.38
CA PRO A 149 4.78 -13.04 20.90
C PRO A 149 3.82 -13.74 19.95
N LEU A 150 4.26 -14.04 18.73
CA LEU A 150 3.46 -14.77 17.74
C LEU A 150 3.65 -16.29 17.89
N PRO A 151 2.59 -17.10 17.73
CA PRO A 151 2.71 -18.55 17.81
C PRO A 151 3.70 -19.11 16.78
N GLY A 152 4.80 -19.70 17.25
CA GLY A 152 5.78 -20.37 16.41
C GLY A 152 6.61 -19.44 15.51
N ALA A 153 6.71 -18.15 15.83
CA ALA A 153 7.49 -17.15 15.11
C ALA A 153 7.93 -15.99 16.03
N PRO A 154 8.87 -15.14 15.59
CA PRO A 154 9.17 -13.87 16.25
C PRO A 154 7.97 -12.91 16.24
N SER A 155 8.06 -11.82 16.99
CA SER A 155 7.05 -10.75 16.99
C SER A 155 6.92 -10.07 15.62
N ILE A 156 5.88 -9.24 15.42
CA ILE A 156 5.73 -8.46 14.18
C ILE A 156 6.92 -7.50 14.04
N ASN A 157 7.29 -6.80 15.11
CA ASN A 157 8.39 -5.83 15.14
C ASN A 157 9.73 -6.42 14.67
N GLU A 158 10.10 -7.61 15.18
CA GLU A 158 11.34 -8.28 14.79
C GLU A 158 11.33 -8.66 13.30
N GLN A 159 10.18 -9.13 12.78
CA GLN A 159 10.04 -9.49 11.37
C GLN A 159 10.06 -8.28 10.43
N LEU A 160 9.56 -7.11 10.88
CA LEU A 160 9.63 -5.87 10.11
C LEU A 160 11.07 -5.36 9.97
N SER A 161 11.89 -5.51 11.02
CA SER A 161 13.29 -5.10 11.00
C SER A 161 14.05 -5.76 9.85
N ASP A 162 13.95 -7.10 9.73
CA ASP A 162 14.58 -7.86 8.63
C ASP A 162 14.00 -7.50 7.24
N CYS A 163 12.71 -7.14 7.19
CA CYS A 163 12.04 -6.81 5.94
C CYS A 163 12.56 -5.49 5.34
N PHE A 164 12.74 -4.45 6.16
CA PHE A 164 13.12 -3.12 5.67
C PHE A 164 14.54 -3.05 5.10
N ASP A 165 15.38 -4.06 5.34
CA ASP A 165 16.68 -4.22 4.68
C ASP A 165 16.55 -4.60 3.19
N ASN A 166 15.34 -4.96 2.73
CA ASN A 166 15.10 -5.50 1.39
C ASN A 166 14.04 -4.69 0.61
N PRO A 167 14.27 -3.40 0.30
CA PRO A 167 13.32 -2.57 -0.42
C PRO A 167 13.09 -3.03 -1.86
N ILE A 168 11.85 -2.97 -2.32
CA ILE A 168 11.46 -3.22 -3.71
C ILE A 168 11.38 -1.89 -4.46
N GLY A 169 12.04 -1.80 -5.61
CA GLY A 169 11.98 -0.61 -6.47
C GLY A 169 12.80 0.59 -5.96
N ALA A 170 13.68 0.41 -4.98
CA ALA A 170 14.61 1.46 -4.55
C ALA A 170 15.55 1.85 -5.70
N THR A 171 15.68 3.15 -5.93
CA THR A 171 16.68 3.71 -6.84
C THR A 171 17.25 4.97 -6.21
N PRO A 172 18.37 4.87 -5.46
CA PRO A 172 19.01 6.03 -4.87
C PRO A 172 19.35 7.08 -5.93
N GLY A 173 18.73 8.25 -5.81
CA GLY A 173 19.09 9.41 -6.62
C GLY A 173 20.43 9.95 -6.16
N THR A 174 21.38 10.14 -7.07
CA THR A 174 22.62 10.86 -6.74
C THR A 174 22.44 12.34 -7.09
N LEU A 175 22.44 13.21 -6.08
CA LEU A 175 22.52 14.65 -6.30
C LEU A 175 23.96 15.04 -6.64
N SER A 176 24.13 16.03 -7.50
CA SER A 176 25.44 16.68 -7.63
C SER A 176 25.53 17.89 -6.70
N THR A 177 26.67 18.01 -6.02
CA THR A 177 26.96 19.10 -5.08
C THR A 177 27.90 20.17 -5.64
N THR A 178 28.33 20.02 -6.90
CA THR A 178 29.26 20.94 -7.56
C THR A 178 28.49 21.93 -8.46
N GLY A 179 28.68 23.24 -8.23
CA GLY A 179 28.08 24.33 -9.03
C GLY A 179 27.39 25.40 -8.17
N SER A 180 26.73 26.38 -8.80
CA SER A 180 25.92 27.37 -8.07
C SER A 180 24.67 26.71 -7.48
N LEU A 181 24.55 26.72 -6.16
CA LEU A 181 23.48 26.07 -5.41
C LEU A 181 22.35 27.06 -5.11
N SER A 182 21.51 27.32 -6.10
CA SER A 182 20.46 28.35 -6.08
C SER A 182 19.11 27.86 -5.55
N TYR A 183 18.92 26.55 -5.45
CA TYR A 183 17.65 25.94 -5.05
C TYR A 183 17.76 25.13 -3.75
N VAL A 184 16.64 25.01 -3.03
CA VAL A 184 16.47 24.18 -1.82
C VAL A 184 15.12 23.47 -1.85
N SER A 185 14.99 22.44 -1.03
CA SER A 185 13.68 21.90 -0.69
C SER A 185 12.89 22.91 0.16
N ALA A 186 11.56 22.80 0.14
CA ALA A 186 10.70 23.58 1.04
C ALA A 186 10.95 23.24 2.52
N ASN A 187 11.37 22.01 2.83
CA ASN A 187 11.76 21.60 4.19
C ASN A 187 13.00 22.39 4.68
N ASP A 188 13.94 22.71 3.78
CA ASP A 188 15.20 23.38 4.11
C ASP A 188 15.17 24.90 3.89
N TYR A 189 14.07 25.45 3.37
CA TYR A 189 13.98 26.88 3.05
C TYR A 189 13.89 27.75 4.31
N TYR A 190 13.08 27.33 5.28
CA TYR A 190 12.97 28.03 6.56
C TYR A 190 13.96 27.46 7.57
N THR A 191 14.74 28.34 8.19
CA THR A 191 15.66 27.97 9.28
C THR A 191 15.12 28.31 10.66
N SER A 192 14.05 29.11 10.74
CA SER A 192 13.38 29.44 12.00
C SER A 192 12.33 28.39 12.35
N ALA A 193 12.21 28.04 13.63
CA ALA A 193 11.20 27.10 14.12
C ALA A 193 9.78 27.46 13.67
N ALA A 194 9.40 28.74 13.78
CA ALA A 194 8.09 29.21 13.33
C ALA A 194 7.86 29.05 11.81
N GLY A 195 8.90 29.20 10.98
CA GLY A 195 8.79 28.98 9.54
C GLY A 195 8.65 27.49 9.21
N ILE A 196 9.43 26.66 9.91
CA ILE A 196 9.36 25.20 9.82
C ILE A 196 7.94 24.72 10.20
N ASP A 197 7.41 25.16 11.35
CA ASP A 197 6.07 24.80 11.82
C ASP A 197 4.97 25.16 10.82
N ARG A 198 5.08 26.34 10.20
CA ARG A 198 4.14 26.79 9.15
C ARG A 198 4.17 25.88 7.93
N TRP A 199 5.35 25.45 7.49
CA TRP A 199 5.47 24.51 6.37
C TRP A 199 4.87 23.14 6.72
N TYR A 200 5.18 22.59 7.89
CA TYR A 200 4.59 21.33 8.33
C TYR A 200 3.07 21.44 8.55
N ALA A 201 2.55 22.59 8.97
CA ALA A 201 1.11 22.83 9.04
C ALA A 201 0.45 22.78 7.65
N ALA A 202 1.09 23.33 6.62
CA ALA A 202 0.60 23.23 5.25
C ALA A 202 0.59 21.79 4.73
N LYS A 203 1.65 21.00 5.01
CA LYS A 203 1.70 19.57 4.68
C LYS A 203 0.58 18.79 5.37
N ARG A 204 0.38 19.00 6.68
CA ARG A 204 -0.72 18.36 7.43
C ARG A 204 -2.09 18.75 6.87
N ALA A 205 -2.28 20.00 6.47
CA ALA A 205 -3.54 20.45 5.89
C ALA A 205 -3.83 19.76 4.55
N LEU A 206 -2.80 19.53 3.71
CA LEU A 206 -2.91 18.75 2.47
C LEU A 206 -3.28 17.29 2.75
N VAL A 207 -2.55 16.62 3.64
CA VAL A 207 -2.82 15.22 4.02
C VAL A 207 -4.24 15.08 4.56
N ALA A 208 -4.64 15.89 5.54
CA ALA A 208 -6.00 15.86 6.08
C ALA A 208 -7.08 16.18 5.03
N GLY A 209 -6.73 17.00 4.03
CA GLY A 209 -7.60 17.28 2.90
C GLY A 209 -7.75 16.09 1.96
N PHE A 210 -6.66 15.36 1.70
CA PHE A 210 -6.65 14.12 0.92
C PHE A 210 -7.43 13.01 1.62
N ASP A 211 -7.18 12.78 2.90
CA ASP A 211 -7.85 11.73 3.69
C ASP A 211 -9.38 11.90 3.66
N ARG A 212 -9.87 13.15 3.63
CA ARG A 212 -11.30 13.44 3.54
C ARG A 212 -11.91 13.07 2.18
N VAL A 213 -11.15 13.16 1.09
CA VAL A 213 -11.66 12.92 -0.27
C VAL A 213 -11.26 11.56 -0.83
N CYS A 214 -10.32 10.86 -0.19
CA CYS A 214 -9.78 9.62 -0.73
C CYS A 214 -10.87 8.56 -0.89
N GLY A 215 -11.61 8.26 0.18
CA GLY A 215 -12.60 7.18 0.20
C GLY A 215 -13.68 7.26 -0.88
N ASP A 216 -14.04 8.47 -1.34
CA ASP A 216 -15.09 8.66 -2.35
C ASP A 216 -14.54 8.80 -3.78
N THR A 217 -13.23 9.04 -3.93
CA THR A 217 -12.64 9.44 -5.21
C THR A 217 -11.47 8.54 -5.60
N PHE A 218 -10.39 8.55 -4.82
CA PHE A 218 -9.10 7.96 -5.19
C PHE A 218 -8.92 6.54 -4.60
N CYS A 219 -9.45 6.31 -3.41
CA CYS A 219 -9.33 5.05 -2.66
C CYS A 219 -10.43 4.03 -3.04
N SER A 220 -11.24 4.29 -4.08
CA SER A 220 -12.34 3.40 -4.50
C SER A 220 -11.93 2.37 -5.56
N GLY A 221 -10.73 2.53 -6.15
CA GLY A 221 -10.24 1.71 -7.26
C GLY A 221 -9.23 0.64 -6.83
N ASP A 222 -8.48 0.16 -7.82
CA ASP A 222 -7.25 -0.58 -7.54
C ASP A 222 -6.32 0.36 -6.76
N PHE A 223 -5.73 -0.11 -5.65
CA PHE A 223 -5.02 0.71 -4.66
C PHE A 223 -5.91 1.51 -3.70
N GLY A 224 -6.93 0.89 -3.11
CA GLY A 224 -7.81 1.54 -2.13
C GLY A 224 -7.16 1.99 -0.80
N ASP A 225 -5.89 1.67 -0.58
CA ASP A 225 -5.12 1.99 0.63
C ASP A 225 -4.10 3.13 0.42
N LEU A 226 -4.29 3.97 -0.61
CA LEU A 226 -3.40 5.09 -0.94
C LEU A 226 -3.01 5.92 0.29
N GLN A 227 -1.70 6.06 0.50
CA GLN A 227 -1.10 6.88 1.54
C GLN A 227 -0.37 8.08 0.92
N ALA A 228 -0.63 9.27 1.45
CA ALA A 228 0.15 10.45 1.15
C ALA A 228 1.53 10.33 1.81
N MET A 229 2.59 10.33 1.00
CA MET A 229 3.96 10.12 1.47
C MET A 229 4.63 11.47 1.78
N ASP A 230 5.25 12.12 0.79
CA ASP A 230 5.89 13.42 0.99
C ASP A 230 5.39 14.45 -0.02
N PHE A 231 5.27 15.68 0.46
CA PHE A 231 5.00 16.84 -0.38
C PHE A 231 6.17 17.80 -0.28
N THR A 232 6.87 17.99 -1.39
CA THR A 232 8.01 18.90 -1.45
C THR A 232 7.88 19.86 -2.62
N CYS A 233 8.55 21.00 -2.50
CA CYS A 233 8.70 21.96 -3.58
C CYS A 233 10.16 22.37 -3.71
N ALA A 234 10.62 22.58 -4.94
CA ALA A 234 11.91 23.17 -5.21
C ALA A 234 11.81 24.70 -5.21
N ILE A 235 12.59 25.35 -4.35
CA ILE A 235 12.48 26.78 -4.04
C ILE A 235 13.75 27.52 -4.43
N THR A 236 13.64 28.66 -5.09
CA THR A 236 14.77 29.58 -5.28
C THR A 236 15.15 30.24 -3.95
N LYS A 237 16.36 29.98 -3.45
CA LYS A 237 16.84 30.45 -2.13
C LYS A 237 16.66 31.95 -1.89
N SER A 238 16.99 32.78 -2.88
CA SER A 238 17.03 34.23 -2.73
C SER A 238 15.66 34.90 -2.75
N THR A 239 14.65 34.26 -3.33
CA THR A 239 13.33 34.89 -3.55
C THR A 239 12.17 34.12 -2.93
N GLY A 240 12.37 32.87 -2.53
CA GLY A 240 11.30 32.00 -2.06
C GLY A 240 10.35 31.54 -3.17
N ASN A 241 10.67 31.79 -4.44
CA ASN A 241 9.84 31.37 -5.57
C ASN A 241 9.87 29.86 -5.75
N ILE A 242 8.69 29.27 -5.95
CA ILE A 242 8.52 27.85 -6.26
C ILE A 242 8.82 27.62 -7.74
N LYS A 243 9.61 26.58 -8.03
CA LYS A 243 9.93 26.12 -9.39
C LYS A 243 9.06 24.94 -9.81
N SER A 244 8.84 24.01 -8.88
CA SER A 244 8.02 22.82 -9.05
C SER A 244 7.61 22.30 -7.66
N CYS A 245 6.49 21.59 -7.60
CA CYS A 245 6.08 20.84 -6.41
C CYS A 245 5.74 19.41 -6.83
N MET A 246 6.09 18.46 -5.98
CA MET A 246 5.80 17.05 -6.16
C MET A 246 5.12 16.53 -4.91
N TRP A 247 4.03 15.81 -5.11
CA TRP A 247 3.39 15.02 -4.06
C TRP A 247 3.50 13.54 -4.40
N THR A 248 4.08 12.76 -3.50
CA THR A 248 4.25 11.32 -3.66
C THR A 248 3.19 10.56 -2.88
N PHE A 249 2.73 9.46 -3.45
CA PHE A 249 1.77 8.54 -2.83
C PHE A 249 2.25 7.11 -2.97
N GLY A 250 1.92 6.25 -2.01
CA GLY A 250 2.09 4.81 -2.10
C GLY A 250 0.74 4.12 -2.01
N GLY A 251 0.54 3.03 -2.74
CA GLY A 251 -0.65 2.19 -2.63
C GLY A 251 -0.33 0.74 -2.92
N SER A 252 -1.15 -0.17 -2.41
CA SER A 252 -1.09 -1.60 -2.67
C SER A 252 -2.46 -2.21 -3.00
N TRP A 253 -2.41 -3.29 -3.76
CA TRP A 253 -3.55 -4.12 -4.08
C TRP A 253 -3.18 -5.56 -3.78
N HIS A 254 -4.10 -6.28 -3.14
CA HIS A 254 -3.90 -7.64 -2.68
C HIS A 254 -5.00 -8.55 -3.21
N LEU A 255 -4.63 -9.78 -3.51
CA LEU A 255 -5.55 -10.85 -3.88
C LEU A 255 -5.11 -12.13 -3.18
N VAL A 256 -6.06 -12.81 -2.54
CA VAL A 256 -5.87 -14.19 -2.06
C VAL A 256 -6.33 -15.15 -3.16
N PRO A 257 -5.43 -15.90 -3.83
CA PRO A 257 -5.83 -16.92 -4.77
C PRO A 257 -6.54 -18.06 -4.04
N GLU A 258 -7.58 -18.61 -4.65
CA GLU A 258 -8.36 -19.71 -4.06
C GLU A 258 -7.47 -20.93 -3.74
N HIS A 259 -6.42 -21.17 -4.53
CA HIS A 259 -5.51 -22.31 -4.36
C HIS A 259 -4.09 -21.86 -4.03
N GLY A 260 -3.39 -22.64 -3.19
CA GLY A 260 -2.01 -22.38 -2.75
C GLY A 260 -1.90 -21.39 -1.59
N GLY A 261 -2.77 -20.38 -1.56
CA GLY A 261 -2.98 -19.47 -0.44
C GLY A 261 -1.86 -18.48 -0.17
N MET A 262 -0.90 -18.32 -1.08
CA MET A 262 0.05 -17.20 -1.06
C MET A 262 -0.57 -15.99 -1.74
N GLN A 263 -0.47 -14.82 -1.12
CA GLN A 263 -1.10 -13.61 -1.63
C GLN A 263 -0.38 -13.09 -2.88
N ALA A 264 -1.16 -12.60 -3.86
CA ALA A 264 -0.63 -11.81 -4.97
C ALA A 264 -0.74 -10.33 -4.60
N ILE A 265 0.40 -9.64 -4.54
CA ILE A 265 0.48 -8.26 -4.07
C ILE A 265 1.14 -7.39 -5.12
N THR A 266 0.43 -6.35 -5.54
CA THR A 266 0.94 -5.28 -6.38
C THR A 266 1.05 -4.03 -5.54
N SER A 267 2.20 -3.36 -5.56
CA SER A 267 2.41 -2.10 -4.86
C SER A 267 3.00 -1.07 -5.80
N GLN A 268 2.55 0.17 -5.73
CA GLN A 268 2.97 1.23 -6.64
C GLN A 268 3.16 2.56 -5.90
N THR A 269 4.13 3.33 -6.37
CA THR A 269 4.32 4.73 -5.97
C THR A 269 3.90 5.66 -7.11
N PHE A 270 3.10 6.66 -6.78
CA PHE A 270 2.67 7.73 -7.68
C PHE A 270 3.43 9.02 -7.40
N ARG A 271 3.74 9.78 -8.45
CA ARG A 271 4.52 11.03 -8.40
C ARG A 271 3.73 12.14 -9.08
N CYS A 272 2.97 12.88 -8.30
CA CYS A 272 2.02 13.87 -8.80
C CYS A 272 2.62 15.27 -8.80
N ASN A 273 2.75 15.87 -9.99
CA ASN A 273 3.16 17.25 -10.12
C ASN A 273 2.01 18.17 -9.67
N VAL A 274 2.26 18.99 -8.65
CA VAL A 274 1.26 19.94 -8.14
C VAL A 274 1.57 21.33 -8.70
N PRO A 275 0.71 21.89 -9.57
CA PRO A 275 1.02 23.10 -10.30
C PRO A 275 0.89 24.33 -9.40
N VAL A 276 2.03 24.88 -8.96
CA VAL A 276 2.10 26.11 -8.16
C VAL A 276 2.97 27.16 -8.85
N LYS A 277 2.50 28.41 -8.88
CA LYS A 277 3.24 29.58 -9.36
C LYS A 277 3.20 30.70 -8.32
N GLY A 278 4.29 30.88 -7.59
CA GLY A 278 4.35 31.93 -6.57
C GLY A 278 5.47 31.67 -5.57
N THR A 279 5.32 32.22 -4.37
CA THR A 279 6.27 32.03 -3.28
C THR A 279 5.81 30.93 -2.34
N LEU A 280 6.76 30.31 -1.61
CA LEU A 280 6.47 29.32 -0.58
C LEU A 280 5.54 29.89 0.50
N SER A 281 5.74 31.14 0.93
CA SER A 281 4.86 31.79 1.91
C SER A 281 3.41 31.86 1.40
N LYS A 282 3.21 32.25 0.14
CA LYS A 282 1.85 32.34 -0.42
C LYS A 282 1.19 30.97 -0.52
N LEU A 283 1.95 29.92 -0.87
CA LEU A 283 1.44 28.55 -0.86
C LEU A 283 1.00 28.12 0.54
N ILE A 284 1.84 28.35 1.56
CA ILE A 284 1.51 28.04 2.94
C ILE A 284 0.24 28.77 3.38
N ASP A 285 0.15 30.07 3.10
CA ASP A 285 -1.01 30.89 3.47
C ASP A 285 -2.28 30.38 2.78
N THR A 286 -2.21 30.00 1.50
CA THR A 286 -3.31 29.37 0.78
C THR A 286 -3.74 28.05 1.43
N LEU A 287 -2.82 27.15 1.74
CA LEU A 287 -3.12 25.80 2.25
C LEU A 287 -3.59 25.80 3.70
N THR A 288 -3.20 26.81 4.48
CA THR A 288 -3.53 26.92 5.91
C THR A 288 -4.60 27.97 6.24
N ALA A 289 -5.09 28.71 5.24
CA ALA A 289 -6.20 29.65 5.43
C ALA A 289 -7.41 29.00 6.13
N PRO A 290 -8.11 29.72 7.02
CA PRO A 290 -9.35 29.24 7.59
C PRO A 290 -10.45 29.17 6.52
N GLY A 291 -11.35 28.19 6.61
CA GLY A 291 -12.48 28.05 5.68
C GLY A 291 -13.08 26.65 5.67
N SER A 292 -14.18 26.50 4.93
CA SER A 292 -14.86 25.20 4.71
C SER A 292 -14.09 24.29 3.75
N ASP A 293 -13.35 24.88 2.81
CA ASP A 293 -12.66 24.13 1.77
C ASP A 293 -11.41 23.45 2.34
N THR A 294 -11.28 22.15 2.06
CA THR A 294 -10.07 21.39 2.36
C THR A 294 -8.89 21.96 1.57
N ALA A 295 -7.68 21.84 2.12
CA ALA A 295 -6.49 22.40 1.48
C ALA A 295 -6.29 21.89 0.04
N VAL A 296 -6.66 20.64 -0.23
CA VAL A 296 -6.57 20.04 -1.57
C VAL A 296 -7.47 20.70 -2.61
N ASN A 297 -8.59 21.31 -2.20
CA ASN A 297 -9.57 21.95 -3.09
C ASN A 297 -9.33 23.45 -3.29
N ARG A 298 -8.26 24.01 -2.70
CA ARG A 298 -7.97 25.44 -2.81
C ARG A 298 -7.21 25.73 -4.10
N ILE A 299 -7.57 26.84 -4.75
CA ILE A 299 -6.85 27.33 -5.93
C ILE A 299 -5.41 27.66 -5.52
N LEU A 300 -4.47 27.00 -6.18
CA LEU A 300 -3.05 27.13 -5.89
C LEU A 300 -2.54 28.50 -6.37
N PRO A 301 -1.54 29.09 -5.69
CA PRO A 301 -0.99 30.38 -6.07
C PRO A 301 -0.60 30.44 -7.55
N GLY A 302 -1.05 31.49 -8.23
CA GLY A 302 -0.69 31.80 -9.61
C GLY A 302 -1.17 30.80 -10.65
N THR A 303 -2.11 29.93 -10.29
CA THR A 303 -2.79 29.03 -11.21
C THR A 303 -4.31 29.15 -11.05
N THR A 304 -5.06 28.43 -11.88
CA THR A 304 -6.50 28.21 -11.70
C THR A 304 -6.78 26.80 -11.18
N ALA A 305 -5.73 26.04 -10.87
CA ALA A 305 -5.81 24.64 -10.54
C ALA A 305 -5.72 24.41 -9.03
N THR A 306 -6.27 23.29 -8.57
CA THR A 306 -6.20 22.81 -7.19
C THR A 306 -5.21 21.64 -7.08
N ALA A 307 -4.86 21.24 -5.85
CA ALA A 307 -4.09 20.00 -5.68
C ALA A 307 -4.95 18.78 -6.05
N TYR A 308 -6.24 18.80 -5.73
CA TYR A 308 -7.20 17.75 -6.07
C TYR A 308 -7.23 17.45 -7.58
N GLU A 309 -7.32 18.48 -8.43
CA GLU A 309 -7.29 18.31 -9.90
C GLU A 309 -5.96 17.74 -10.40
N ALA A 310 -4.85 18.09 -9.75
CA ALA A 310 -3.54 17.51 -10.06
C ALA A 310 -3.47 16.02 -9.70
N LEU A 311 -4.17 15.60 -8.64
CA LEU A 311 -4.25 14.19 -8.24
C LEU A 311 -5.13 13.37 -9.19
N LEU A 312 -6.25 13.93 -9.70
CA LEU A 312 -7.12 13.24 -10.66
C LEU A 312 -6.40 12.78 -11.94
N GLY A 313 -5.39 13.52 -12.39
CA GLY A 313 -4.61 13.16 -13.58
C GLY A 313 -3.40 12.25 -13.29
N CYS A 314 -3.21 11.84 -12.04
CA CYS A 314 -1.98 11.18 -11.58
C CYS A 314 -2.24 9.86 -10.84
N LEU A 315 -3.22 9.88 -9.93
CA LEU A 315 -3.66 8.72 -9.16
C LEU A 315 -4.58 7.82 -10.02
N PRO A 316 -4.68 6.52 -9.69
CA PRO A 316 -5.48 5.56 -10.45
C PRO A 316 -6.98 5.85 -10.41
#